data_AF-A0A6H9V4U1-F1
#
_entry.id   AF-A0A6H9V4U1-F1
#
_cell.length_a   1.000
_cell.length_b   1.000
_cell.length_c   1.000
_cell.angle_alpha   90.00
_cell.angle_beta   90.00
_cell.angle_gamma   90.00
#
_symmetry.space_group_name_H-M   'P 1'
#
loop_
_entity.id
_entity.type
_entity.pdbx_description
1 polymer ?
#
loop_
_entity_poly.entity_id
_entity_poly.type
_entity_poly.pdbx_seq_one_letter_code
_entity_poly.pdbx_strand_id
1 'polypeptide(L)'
;MAVSQREAVDVAFAYYAAQARLVRRTTNRVQRLWRTLDAGNLSGSWQALVGPGVMEAVTAGQLAAAAQADPYLDAVEAADGVEEEADTRVRAASFAGVASDGRALDTLLYLPVISTKQAIGVGASDVDAMMRGLNQLLRMSATQVADAGRTAVGAGIAGRRTIQGYIRIAAAPCCARCAILSGKEFGWNRGFQRHPRCDCIHMPATLIARGRGGRGLVPPRQGLVTNAQDYFNGLSRREQERIFTVAGARAIRDGADITSIVNARRGMATASAYGRQLQVTREGTTRRGAFYRSERARAIARGQAPANIGRSFRLRTPRLMPEEIYRLAGSRDEAIAMLRRFGYLT
;
A
#
# COMPACT_ATOMS: atom_id res chain seq x y z
N MET A 1 8.35 16.19 23.04
CA MET A 1 7.67 15.85 21.77
C MET A 1 8.63 15.44 20.64
N ALA A 2 9.56 16.27 20.17
CA ALA A 2 10.41 15.92 19.01
C ALA A 2 11.41 14.76 19.26
N VAL A 3 11.92 14.61 20.49
CA VAL A 3 12.83 13.50 20.88
C VAL A 3 12.07 12.18 20.95
N SER A 4 10.96 12.14 21.68
CA SER A 4 10.07 10.96 21.80
C SER A 4 9.55 10.48 20.43
N GLN A 5 9.19 11.39 19.51
CA GLN A 5 8.79 11.00 18.15
C GLN A 5 9.94 10.37 17.33
N ARG A 6 11.20 10.74 17.58
CA ARG A 6 12.34 10.10 16.92
C ARG A 6 12.55 8.69 17.45
N GLU A 7 12.42 8.49 18.75
CA GLU A 7 12.52 7.18 19.39
C GLU A 7 11.42 6.23 18.89
N ALA A 8 10.16 6.68 18.81
CA ALA A 8 9.06 5.88 18.27
C ALA A 8 9.30 5.44 16.79
N VAL A 9 9.88 6.32 15.97
CA VAL A 9 10.24 6.00 14.57
C VAL A 9 11.36 4.96 14.49
N ASP A 10 12.32 5.01 15.42
CA ASP A 10 13.42 4.06 15.49
C ASP A 10 12.93 2.67 15.94
N VAL A 11 12.02 2.63 16.92
CA VAL A 11 11.31 1.41 17.34
C VAL A 11 10.51 0.82 16.17
N ALA A 12 9.75 1.65 15.44
CA ALA A 12 9.01 1.21 14.25
C ALA A 12 9.92 0.63 13.16
N PHE A 13 11.09 1.24 12.93
CA PHE A 13 12.07 0.71 12.00
C PHE A 13 12.64 -0.63 12.45
N ALA A 14 13.00 -0.76 13.74
CA ALA A 14 13.51 -2.01 14.30
C ALA A 14 12.48 -3.14 14.18
N TYR A 15 11.20 -2.84 14.46
CA TYR A 15 10.09 -3.75 14.25
C TYR A 15 9.96 -4.17 12.78
N TYR A 16 9.96 -3.22 11.84
CA TYR A 16 9.95 -3.53 10.40
C TYR A 16 11.11 -4.47 10.02
N ALA A 17 12.33 -4.18 10.47
CA ALA A 17 13.49 -5.00 10.16
C ALA A 17 13.36 -6.42 10.74
N ALA A 18 12.77 -6.57 11.93
CA ALA A 18 12.49 -7.87 12.53
C ALA A 18 11.44 -8.67 11.73
N GLN A 19 10.35 -8.02 11.29
CA GLN A 19 9.33 -8.61 10.43
C GLN A 19 9.91 -9.03 9.07
N ALA A 20 10.72 -8.18 8.44
CA ALA A 20 11.36 -8.48 7.16
C ALA A 20 12.30 -9.71 7.26
N ARG A 21 13.03 -9.84 8.38
CA ARG A 21 13.87 -11.03 8.66
C ARG A 21 13.01 -12.30 8.79
N LEU A 22 11.87 -12.24 9.48
CA LEU A 22 10.95 -13.37 9.60
C LEU A 22 10.41 -13.80 8.24
N VAL A 23 9.89 -12.84 7.45
CA VAL A 23 9.40 -13.07 6.10
C VAL A 23 10.47 -13.75 5.24
N ARG A 24 11.70 -13.22 5.24
CA ARG A 24 12.81 -13.77 4.46
C ARG A 24 13.20 -15.19 4.91
N ARG A 25 13.22 -15.46 6.21
CA ARG A 25 13.52 -16.82 6.73
C ARG A 25 12.47 -17.83 6.28
N THR A 26 11.19 -17.47 6.40
CA THR A 26 10.09 -18.34 5.96
C THR A 26 10.14 -18.58 4.46
N THR A 27 10.28 -17.53 3.63
CA THR A 27 10.34 -17.71 2.17
C THR A 27 11.56 -18.51 1.72
N ASN A 28 12.72 -18.35 2.37
CA ASN A 28 13.89 -19.19 2.10
C ASN A 28 13.63 -20.67 2.41
N ARG A 29 12.92 -20.99 3.51
CA ARG A 29 12.52 -22.37 3.83
C ARG A 29 11.54 -22.92 2.81
N VAL A 30 10.52 -22.15 2.46
CA VAL A 30 9.52 -22.50 1.44
C VAL A 30 10.17 -22.74 0.08
N GLN A 31 11.13 -21.91 -0.33
CA GLN A 31 11.88 -22.10 -1.56
C GLN A 31 12.67 -23.42 -1.57
N ARG A 32 13.30 -23.78 -0.45
CA ARG A 32 14.01 -25.06 -0.34
C ARG A 32 13.07 -26.26 -0.46
N LEU A 33 11.88 -26.18 0.14
CA LEU A 33 10.86 -27.22 0.02
C LEU A 33 10.30 -27.33 -1.40
N TRP A 34 10.06 -26.20 -2.07
CA TRP A 34 9.60 -26.21 -3.46
C TRP A 34 10.60 -26.89 -4.42
N ARG A 35 11.90 -26.78 -4.16
CA ARG A 35 12.94 -27.44 -4.97
C ARG A 35 12.88 -28.97 -4.92
N THR A 36 12.22 -29.55 -3.92
CA THR A 36 12.03 -31.01 -3.81
C THR A 36 10.68 -31.45 -4.38
N LEU A 37 9.91 -30.54 -4.99
CA LEU A 37 8.67 -30.88 -5.66
C LEU A 37 8.99 -31.61 -6.97
N ASP A 38 8.37 -32.78 -7.15
CA ASP A 38 8.56 -33.60 -8.35
C ASP A 38 7.71 -33.06 -9.50
N ALA A 39 8.37 -32.63 -10.58
CA ALA A 39 7.70 -32.12 -11.78
C ALA A 39 6.84 -33.19 -12.48
N GLY A 40 7.23 -34.47 -12.40
CA GLY A 40 6.47 -35.59 -12.96
C GLY A 40 5.25 -35.98 -12.12
N ASN A 41 5.26 -35.64 -10.82
CA ASN A 41 4.17 -35.94 -9.89
C ASN A 41 3.92 -34.78 -8.90
N LEU A 42 3.47 -33.65 -9.44
CA LEU A 42 3.28 -32.42 -8.67
C LEU A 42 2.32 -32.58 -7.48
N SER A 43 1.22 -33.30 -7.64
CA SER A 43 0.24 -33.48 -6.55
C SER A 43 0.72 -34.48 -5.51
N GLY A 44 1.27 -35.62 -5.93
CA GLY A 44 1.74 -36.65 -5.00
C GLY A 44 2.91 -36.15 -4.15
N SER A 45 3.91 -35.52 -4.76
CA SER A 45 5.05 -34.96 -4.04
C SER A 45 4.67 -33.77 -3.15
N TRP A 46 3.67 -32.98 -3.55
CA TRP A 46 3.09 -31.95 -2.69
C TRP A 46 2.45 -32.56 -1.45
N GLN A 47 1.54 -33.52 -1.62
CA GLN A 47 0.80 -34.11 -0.52
C GLN A 47 1.70 -34.86 0.46
N ALA A 48 2.71 -35.57 -0.05
CA ALA A 48 3.58 -36.42 0.76
C ALA A 48 4.58 -35.63 1.62
N LEU A 49 5.16 -34.55 1.10
CA LEU A 49 6.29 -33.87 1.76
C LEU A 49 6.23 -32.35 1.69
N VAL A 50 6.06 -31.78 0.49
CA VAL A 50 6.25 -30.33 0.30
C VAL A 50 5.15 -29.52 0.98
N GLY A 51 3.89 -29.94 0.84
CA GLY A 51 2.72 -29.28 1.40
C GLY A 51 2.76 -29.18 2.93
N PRO A 52 2.91 -30.29 3.68
CA PRO A 52 3.04 -30.27 5.13
C PRO A 52 4.20 -29.38 5.60
N GLY A 53 5.39 -29.47 4.99
CA GLY A 53 6.54 -28.65 5.35
C GLY A 53 6.34 -27.16 5.05
N VAL A 54 5.63 -26.82 3.97
CA VAL A 54 5.29 -25.42 3.63
C VAL A 54 4.27 -24.87 4.63
N MET A 55 3.26 -25.66 4.99
CA MET A 55 2.27 -25.31 6.02
C MET A 55 2.91 -25.02 7.37
N GLU A 56 3.80 -25.90 7.82
CA GLU A 56 4.57 -25.73 9.05
C GLU A 56 5.40 -24.43 9.00
N ALA A 57 6.18 -24.23 7.94
CA ALA A 57 7.06 -23.07 7.80
C ALA A 57 6.30 -21.73 7.79
N VAL A 58 5.14 -21.67 7.11
CA VAL A 58 4.32 -20.46 7.04
C VAL A 58 3.60 -20.21 8.37
N THR A 59 3.02 -21.25 8.98
CA THR A 59 2.33 -21.14 10.27
C THR A 59 3.28 -20.69 11.38
N ALA A 60 4.48 -21.27 11.46
CA ALA A 60 5.52 -20.84 12.39
C ALA A 60 5.97 -19.39 12.13
N GLY A 61 6.08 -19.00 10.84
CA GLY A 61 6.35 -17.62 10.46
C GLY A 61 5.26 -16.65 10.90
N GLN A 62 3.99 -17.00 10.72
CA GLN A 62 2.83 -16.21 11.16
C GLN A 62 2.82 -16.03 12.68
N LEU A 63 3.00 -17.13 13.43
CA LEU A 63 3.06 -17.09 14.89
C LEU A 63 4.18 -16.17 15.38
N ALA A 64 5.39 -16.34 14.85
CA ALA A 64 6.54 -15.53 15.24
C ALA A 64 6.38 -14.06 14.85
N ALA A 65 5.71 -13.75 13.74
CA ALA A 65 5.39 -12.39 13.33
C ALA A 65 4.36 -11.74 14.25
N ALA A 66 3.30 -12.47 14.61
CA ALA A 66 2.25 -12.00 15.51
C ALA A 66 2.74 -11.82 16.95
N ALA A 67 3.64 -12.69 17.43
CA ALA A 67 4.23 -12.60 18.77
C ALA A 67 5.05 -11.33 19.02
N GLN A 68 5.47 -10.63 17.96
CA GLN A 68 6.16 -9.34 18.08
C GLN A 68 5.21 -8.15 18.32
N ALA A 69 3.90 -8.34 18.21
CA ALA A 69 2.95 -7.24 18.31
C ALA A 69 2.99 -6.56 19.68
N ASP A 70 2.83 -7.30 20.77
CA ASP A 70 2.82 -6.73 22.12
C ASP A 70 4.14 -6.06 22.52
N PRO A 71 5.32 -6.70 22.35
CA PRO A 71 6.61 -6.03 22.63
C PRO A 71 6.82 -4.76 21.82
N TYR A 72 6.30 -4.72 20.59
CA TYR A 72 6.37 -3.52 19.76
C TYR A 72 5.46 -2.41 20.26
N LEU A 73 4.23 -2.73 20.65
CA LEU A 73 3.28 -1.76 21.22
C LEU A 73 3.83 -1.19 22.55
N ASP A 74 4.32 -2.06 23.44
CA ASP A 74 4.95 -1.67 24.72
C ASP A 74 6.10 -0.67 24.47
N ALA A 75 6.99 -1.00 23.52
CA ALA A 75 8.14 -0.16 23.19
C ALA A 75 7.75 1.22 22.62
N VAL A 76 6.63 1.31 21.90
CA VAL A 76 6.15 2.59 21.37
C VAL A 76 5.47 3.43 22.47
N GLU A 77 4.69 2.81 23.36
CA GLU A 77 4.10 3.50 24.50
C GLU A 77 5.17 4.04 25.45
N ALA A 78 6.21 3.24 25.73
CA ALA A 78 7.36 3.67 26.50
C ALA A 78 8.10 4.85 25.84
N ALA A 79 8.29 4.82 24.51
CA ALA A 79 8.90 5.93 23.76
C ALA A 79 8.04 7.20 23.74
N ASP A 80 6.71 7.06 23.88
CA ASP A 80 5.76 8.17 24.01
C ASP A 80 5.63 8.65 25.47
N GLY A 81 6.28 7.98 26.44
CA GLY A 81 6.22 8.32 27.86
C GLY A 81 4.85 8.05 28.50
N VAL A 82 4.08 7.13 27.92
CA VAL A 82 2.78 6.70 28.45
C VAL A 82 2.97 5.44 29.28
N GLU A 83 2.35 5.37 30.46
CA GLU A 83 2.38 4.16 31.27
C GLU A 83 1.69 2.99 30.54
N GLU A 84 2.30 1.80 30.62
CA GLU A 84 1.80 0.60 29.98
C GLU A 84 0.42 0.21 30.55
N GLU A 85 -0.65 0.45 29.79
CA GLU A 85 -1.99 -0.05 30.12
C GLU A 85 -2.18 -1.41 29.42
N ALA A 86 -1.58 -2.45 30.00
CA ALA A 86 -1.59 -3.81 29.43
C ALA A 86 -2.88 -4.60 29.73
N ASP A 87 -4.05 -3.93 29.77
CA ASP A 87 -5.33 -4.57 30.10
C ASP A 87 -5.76 -5.63 29.06
N THR A 88 -5.22 -5.58 27.84
CA THR A 88 -5.43 -6.62 26.83
C THR A 88 -4.16 -6.92 26.04
N ARG A 89 -3.81 -8.22 25.96
CA ARG A 89 -2.67 -8.75 25.19
C ARG A 89 -3.16 -9.54 23.99
N VAL A 90 -2.36 -9.55 22.93
CA VAL A 90 -2.68 -10.26 21.69
C VAL A 90 -2.37 -11.75 21.86
N ARG A 91 -3.36 -12.62 21.64
CA ARG A 91 -3.12 -14.07 21.55
C ARG A 91 -2.52 -14.42 20.19
N ALA A 92 -1.19 -14.38 20.09
CA ALA A 92 -0.44 -14.58 18.84
C ALA A 92 -0.85 -15.84 18.04
N ALA A 93 -1.16 -16.95 18.74
CA ALA A 93 -1.62 -18.20 18.12
C ALA A 93 -2.90 -18.05 17.29
N SER A 94 -3.75 -17.06 17.56
CA SER A 94 -4.97 -16.79 16.77
C SER A 94 -4.72 -16.18 15.40
N PHE A 95 -3.47 -15.79 15.10
CA PHE A 95 -3.08 -15.20 13.82
C PHE A 95 -2.26 -16.16 12.94
N ALA A 96 -2.14 -17.42 13.35
CA ALA A 96 -1.41 -18.47 12.63
C ALA A 96 -2.36 -19.55 12.09
N GLY A 97 -1.99 -20.16 10.96
CA GLY A 97 -2.74 -21.27 10.34
C GLY A 97 -3.95 -20.85 9.50
N VAL A 98 -4.22 -19.55 9.41
CA VAL A 98 -5.32 -18.98 8.61
C VAL A 98 -4.76 -17.99 7.59
N ALA A 99 -5.33 -17.96 6.39
CA ALA A 99 -4.95 -16.97 5.39
C ALA A 99 -5.54 -15.59 5.72
N SER A 100 -4.89 -14.53 5.25
CA SER A 100 -5.25 -13.13 5.49
C SER A 100 -6.64 -12.73 5.00
N ASP A 101 -7.25 -13.53 4.14
CA ASP A 101 -8.62 -13.39 3.62
C ASP A 101 -9.65 -14.30 4.33
N GLY A 102 -9.25 -14.97 5.41
CA GLY A 102 -10.11 -15.73 6.31
C GLY A 102 -10.32 -17.21 5.95
N ARG A 103 -9.81 -17.68 4.80
CA ARG A 103 -9.87 -19.11 4.44
C ARG A 103 -8.78 -19.93 5.15
N ALA A 104 -8.94 -21.25 5.12
CA ALA A 104 -7.90 -22.18 5.55
C ALA A 104 -6.61 -22.00 4.73
N LEU A 105 -5.46 -21.96 5.41
CA LEU A 105 -4.18 -21.58 4.82
C LEU A 105 -3.70 -22.57 3.74
N ASP A 106 -3.98 -23.86 3.92
CA ASP A 106 -3.65 -24.94 2.99
C ASP A 106 -4.27 -24.72 1.59
N THR A 107 -5.53 -24.28 1.55
CA THR A 107 -6.23 -24.00 0.29
C THR A 107 -5.56 -22.90 -0.52
N LEU A 108 -5.01 -21.88 0.15
CA LEU A 108 -4.23 -20.82 -0.48
C LEU A 108 -2.88 -21.35 -0.97
N LEU A 109 -2.17 -22.09 -0.12
CA LEU A 109 -0.80 -22.53 -0.38
C LEU A 109 -0.71 -23.65 -1.42
N TYR A 110 -1.82 -24.32 -1.76
CA TYR A 110 -1.89 -25.28 -2.87
C TYR A 110 -2.05 -24.63 -4.27
N LEU A 111 -2.53 -23.39 -4.35
CA LEU A 111 -2.72 -22.70 -5.65
C LEU A 111 -1.47 -22.68 -6.57
N PRO A 112 -0.24 -22.52 -6.06
CA PRO A 112 0.98 -22.62 -6.86
C PRO A 112 1.15 -23.94 -7.62
N VAL A 113 0.70 -25.07 -7.05
CA VAL A 113 0.71 -26.36 -7.74
C VAL A 113 -0.27 -26.33 -8.92
N ILE A 114 -1.47 -25.77 -8.71
CA ILE A 114 -2.48 -25.62 -9.77
C ILE A 114 -1.96 -24.72 -10.89
N SER A 115 -1.38 -23.57 -10.57
CA SER A 115 -0.83 -22.65 -11.58
C SER A 115 0.37 -23.24 -12.32
N THR A 116 1.16 -24.10 -11.68
CA THR A 116 2.23 -24.87 -12.35
C THR A 116 1.64 -25.85 -13.35
N LYS A 117 0.65 -26.66 -12.94
CA LYS A 117 -0.05 -27.60 -13.84
C LYS A 117 -0.73 -26.89 -15.02
N GLN A 118 -1.37 -25.75 -14.77
CA GLN A 118 -1.99 -24.95 -15.82
C GLN A 118 -0.96 -24.44 -16.83
N ALA A 119 0.22 -24.01 -16.37
CA ALA A 119 1.29 -23.56 -17.26
C ALA A 119 1.81 -24.71 -18.14
N ILE A 120 2.01 -25.90 -17.57
CA ILE A 120 2.38 -27.12 -18.33
C ILE A 120 1.28 -27.46 -19.35
N GLY A 121 0.01 -27.42 -18.93
CA GLY A 121 -1.13 -27.74 -19.78
C GLY A 121 -1.31 -26.83 -21.01
N VAL A 122 -0.76 -25.61 -20.98
CA VAL A 122 -0.73 -24.69 -22.13
C VAL A 122 0.60 -24.69 -22.89
N GLY A 123 1.46 -25.68 -22.63
CA GLY A 123 2.71 -25.91 -23.36
C GLY A 123 3.92 -25.10 -22.88
N ALA A 124 3.90 -24.53 -21.68
CA ALA A 124 5.11 -23.94 -21.10
C ALA A 124 6.16 -25.01 -20.77
N SER A 125 7.45 -24.66 -20.84
CA SER A 125 8.52 -25.55 -20.38
C SER A 125 8.37 -25.85 -18.88
N ASP A 126 8.84 -27.02 -18.44
CA ASP A 126 8.81 -27.39 -17.02
C ASP A 126 9.50 -26.35 -16.14
N VAL A 127 10.63 -25.81 -16.60
CA VAL A 127 11.38 -24.76 -15.89
C VAL A 127 10.52 -23.51 -15.72
N ASP A 128 9.88 -23.03 -16.78
CA ASP A 128 9.03 -21.83 -16.73
C ASP A 128 7.79 -22.06 -15.86
N ALA A 129 7.15 -23.22 -15.97
CA ALA A 129 6.00 -23.60 -15.17
C ALA A 129 6.35 -23.65 -13.68
N MET A 130 7.44 -24.31 -13.32
CA MET A 130 7.92 -24.43 -11.94
C MET A 130 8.32 -23.07 -11.36
N MET A 131 8.94 -22.20 -12.17
CA MET A 131 9.27 -20.83 -11.76
C MET A 131 8.03 -19.96 -11.56
N ARG A 132 6.96 -20.14 -12.36
CA ARG A 132 5.67 -19.45 -12.14
C ARG A 132 5.06 -19.85 -10.81
N GLY A 133 4.99 -21.15 -10.53
CA GLY A 133 4.52 -21.70 -9.24
C GLY A 133 5.34 -21.18 -8.07
N LEU A 134 6.66 -21.32 -8.12
CA LEU A 134 7.56 -20.83 -7.07
C LEU A 134 7.34 -19.35 -6.78
N ASN A 135 7.32 -18.51 -7.82
CA ASN A 135 7.12 -17.08 -7.65
C ASN A 135 5.77 -16.74 -7.02
N GLN A 136 4.72 -17.50 -7.32
CA GLN A 136 3.42 -17.36 -6.68
C GLN A 136 3.44 -17.79 -5.22
N LEU A 137 4.05 -18.94 -4.92
CA LEU A 137 4.16 -19.46 -3.56
C LEU A 137 4.94 -18.49 -2.66
N LEU A 138 6.11 -18.02 -3.11
CA LEU A 138 6.91 -17.06 -2.36
C LEU A 138 6.17 -15.74 -2.11
N ARG A 139 5.38 -15.26 -3.08
CA ARG A 139 4.50 -14.09 -2.89
C ARG A 139 3.45 -14.33 -1.83
N MET A 140 2.78 -15.48 -1.88
CA MET A 140 1.73 -15.85 -0.92
C MET A 140 2.32 -16.00 0.48
N SER A 141 3.36 -16.82 0.67
CA SER A 141 4.00 -17.03 1.96
C SER A 141 4.51 -15.72 2.59
N ALA A 142 5.19 -14.86 1.82
CA ALA A 142 5.66 -13.57 2.32
C ALA A 142 4.50 -12.67 2.78
N THR A 143 3.42 -12.67 2.01
CA THR A 143 2.20 -11.90 2.28
C THR A 143 1.55 -12.39 3.57
N GLN A 144 1.37 -13.70 3.73
CA GLN A 144 0.71 -14.30 4.90
C GLN A 144 1.46 -14.07 6.21
N VAL A 145 2.79 -14.22 6.20
CA VAL A 145 3.62 -13.96 7.40
C VAL A 145 3.55 -12.48 7.78
N ALA A 146 3.72 -11.57 6.82
CA ALA A 146 3.68 -10.13 7.10
C ALA A 146 2.30 -9.64 7.57
N ASP A 147 1.20 -10.28 7.13
CA ASP A 147 -0.14 -9.93 7.60
C ASP A 147 -0.47 -10.43 8.98
N ALA A 148 0.06 -11.57 9.40
CA ALA A 148 -0.11 -12.03 10.77
C ALA A 148 0.43 -10.98 11.74
N GLY A 149 1.64 -10.47 11.50
CA GLY A 149 2.21 -9.37 12.29
C GLY A 149 1.40 -8.07 12.21
N ARG A 150 0.98 -7.64 11.01
CA ARG A 150 0.16 -6.42 10.86
C ARG A 150 -1.20 -6.50 11.54
N THR A 151 -1.90 -7.64 11.41
CA THR A 151 -3.23 -7.84 11.98
C THR A 151 -3.13 -7.97 13.50
N ALA A 152 -2.09 -8.65 14.01
CA ALA A 152 -1.80 -8.71 15.44
C ALA A 152 -1.56 -7.31 16.03
N VAL A 153 -0.73 -6.49 15.39
CA VAL A 153 -0.53 -5.08 15.80
C VAL A 153 -1.83 -4.29 15.74
N GLY A 154 -2.61 -4.42 14.66
CA GLY A 154 -3.91 -3.75 14.56
C GLY A 154 -4.90 -4.15 15.66
N ALA A 155 -4.92 -5.43 16.04
CA ALA A 155 -5.73 -5.93 17.15
C ALA A 155 -5.25 -5.38 18.50
N GLY A 156 -3.94 -5.35 18.73
CA GLY A 156 -3.37 -4.77 19.95
C GLY A 156 -3.63 -3.25 20.05
N ILE A 157 -3.51 -2.51 18.95
CA ILE A 157 -3.89 -1.09 18.89
C ILE A 157 -5.36 -0.89 19.26
N ALA A 158 -6.26 -1.78 18.81
CA ALA A 158 -7.68 -1.69 19.14
C ALA A 158 -7.98 -2.06 20.60
N GLY A 159 -7.14 -2.90 21.23
CA GLY A 159 -7.29 -3.32 22.62
C GLY A 159 -6.73 -2.32 23.64
N ARG A 160 -5.71 -1.54 23.29
CA ARG A 160 -5.04 -0.59 24.17
C ARG A 160 -5.64 0.81 24.06
N ARG A 161 -6.22 1.33 25.14
CA ARG A 161 -6.93 2.63 25.16
C ARG A 161 -6.00 3.83 25.05
N THR A 162 -4.77 3.68 25.52
CA THR A 162 -3.62 4.57 25.36
C THR A 162 -3.29 4.88 23.89
N ILE A 163 -3.60 3.95 22.97
CA ILE A 163 -3.29 4.10 21.54
C ILE A 163 -4.53 4.54 20.75
N GLN A 164 -4.50 5.76 20.21
CA GLN A 164 -5.64 6.31 19.47
C GLN A 164 -5.69 5.89 17.99
N GLY A 165 -4.59 5.33 17.49
CA GLY A 165 -4.51 4.68 16.18
C GLY A 165 -3.07 4.52 15.71
N TYR A 166 -2.80 4.84 14.44
CA TYR A 166 -1.49 4.65 13.86
C TYR A 166 -1.14 5.66 12.78
N ILE A 167 0.15 5.86 12.58
CA ILE A 167 0.72 6.47 11.40
C ILE A 167 1.21 5.35 10.49
N ARG A 168 0.84 5.40 9.21
CA ARG A 168 1.34 4.41 8.25
C ARG A 168 2.77 4.77 7.85
N ILE A 169 3.67 3.82 7.94
CA ILE A 169 5.07 3.98 7.55
C ILE A 169 5.46 2.90 6.55
N ALA A 170 6.03 3.30 5.42
CA ALA A 170 6.54 2.42 4.39
C ALA A 170 8.07 2.36 4.43
N ALA A 171 8.66 1.17 4.31
CA ALA A 171 10.09 1.05 4.06
C ALA A 171 10.43 1.40 2.62
N ALA A 172 11.57 2.06 2.40
CA ALA A 172 12.09 2.36 1.07
C ALA A 172 12.91 1.19 0.51
N PRO A 173 12.85 0.92 -0.81
CA PRO A 173 11.97 1.56 -1.80
C PRO A 173 10.54 0.99 -1.73
N CYS A 174 9.53 1.87 -1.88
CA CYS A 174 8.12 1.47 -1.95
C CYS A 174 7.42 1.92 -3.24
N CYS A 175 6.23 1.38 -3.49
CA CYS A 175 5.38 1.83 -4.61
C CYS A 175 4.76 3.22 -4.34
N ALA A 176 4.29 3.87 -5.41
CA ALA A 176 3.69 5.20 -5.33
C ALA A 176 2.50 5.27 -4.35
N ARG A 177 1.68 4.21 -4.27
CA ARG A 177 0.54 4.15 -3.34
C ARG A 177 0.98 4.12 -1.88
N CYS A 178 2.03 3.36 -1.57
CA CYS A 178 2.61 3.33 -0.23
C CYS A 178 3.21 4.69 0.13
N ALA A 179 3.93 5.32 -0.81
CA ALA A 179 4.54 6.64 -0.60
C ALA A 179 3.50 7.69 -0.19
N ILE A 180 2.38 7.82 -0.91
CA ILE A 180 1.35 8.82 -0.60
C ILE A 180 0.48 8.48 0.62
N LEU A 181 0.55 7.24 1.13
CA LEU A 181 -0.13 6.86 2.37
C LEU A 181 0.80 6.96 3.58
N SER A 182 2.11 7.04 3.36
CA SER A 182 3.10 7.12 4.42
C SER A 182 3.07 8.49 5.12
N GLY A 183 3.34 8.49 6.42
CA GLY A 183 3.29 9.67 7.28
C GLY A 183 1.87 10.19 7.54
N LYS A 184 0.83 9.44 7.15
CA LYS A 184 -0.57 9.79 7.43
C LYS A 184 -1.06 9.06 8.67
N GLU A 185 -1.77 9.81 9.51
CA GLU A 185 -2.47 9.31 10.69
C GLU A 185 -3.81 8.66 10.31
N PHE A 186 -4.13 7.58 11.01
CA PHE A 186 -5.36 6.81 10.87
C PHE A 186 -5.84 6.39 12.26
N GLY A 187 -7.12 6.58 12.55
CA GLY A 187 -7.71 6.14 13.82
C GLY A 187 -7.59 4.62 14.02
N TRP A 188 -7.63 4.17 15.27
CA TRP A 188 -7.54 2.76 15.66
C TRP A 188 -8.54 1.86 14.92
N ASN A 189 -9.72 2.39 14.59
CA ASN A 189 -10.78 1.66 13.89
C ASN A 189 -10.61 1.63 12.36
N ARG A 190 -9.54 2.21 11.83
CA ARG A 190 -9.30 2.30 10.39
C ARG A 190 -8.47 1.11 9.90
N GLY A 191 -9.12 0.21 9.17
CA GLY A 191 -8.43 -0.96 8.59
C GLY A 191 -7.24 -0.60 7.67
N PHE A 192 -6.29 -1.54 7.58
CA PHE A 192 -5.03 -1.37 6.87
C PHE A 192 -5.08 -1.95 5.45
N GLN A 193 -5.57 -1.16 4.50
CA GLN A 193 -5.63 -1.60 3.11
C GLN A 193 -4.21 -1.73 2.52
N ARG A 194 -3.89 -2.91 2.00
CA ARG A 194 -2.58 -3.22 1.43
C ARG A 194 -2.71 -4.09 0.18
N HIS A 195 -1.66 -4.11 -0.64
CA HIS A 195 -1.46 -5.07 -1.72
C HIS A 195 -0.43 -6.15 -1.33
N PRO A 196 -0.32 -7.28 -2.06
CA PRO A 196 0.75 -8.26 -1.83
C PRO A 196 2.14 -7.62 -1.91
N ARG A 197 3.13 -8.10 -1.12
CA ARG A 197 4.47 -7.49 -0.99
C ARG A 197 4.46 -6.02 -0.53
N CYS A 198 3.50 -5.65 0.32
CA CYS A 198 3.49 -4.35 0.96
C CYS A 198 4.38 -4.37 2.20
N ASP A 199 5.39 -3.49 2.22
CA ASP A 199 6.35 -3.32 3.32
C ASP A 199 5.94 -2.21 4.31
N CYS A 200 4.67 -1.78 4.26
CA CYS A 200 4.15 -0.84 5.24
C CYS A 200 3.87 -1.52 6.58
N ILE A 201 4.06 -0.76 7.65
CA ILE A 201 3.71 -1.11 9.04
C ILE A 201 2.76 -0.06 9.63
N HIS A 202 2.10 -0.43 10.73
CA HIS A 202 1.46 0.50 11.65
C HIS A 202 2.55 1.02 12.58
N MET A 203 2.79 2.33 12.60
CA MET A 203 3.47 2.99 13.72
C MET A 203 2.37 3.43 14.69
N PRO A 204 2.19 2.75 15.84
CA PRO A 204 1.19 3.14 16.81
C PRO A 204 1.34 4.61 17.20
N ALA A 205 0.22 5.28 17.45
CA ALA A 205 0.20 6.68 17.84
C ALA A 205 -0.75 6.87 19.02
N THR A 206 -0.20 7.30 20.15
CA THR A 206 -0.93 7.62 21.38
C THR A 206 -1.80 8.87 21.22
N LEU A 207 -1.41 9.78 20.32
CA LEU A 207 -2.16 10.96 19.93
C LEU A 207 -2.41 10.97 18.42
N ILE A 208 -3.66 11.22 18.02
CA ILE A 208 -4.02 11.49 16.63
C ILE A 208 -4.68 12.86 16.58
N ALA A 209 -4.13 13.76 15.77
CA ALA A 209 -4.73 15.07 15.54
C ALA A 209 -5.97 14.89 14.67
N ARG A 210 -7.10 14.53 15.30
CA ARG A 210 -8.41 14.42 14.63
C ARG A 210 -8.85 15.81 14.15
N GLY A 211 -8.42 16.19 12.96
CA GLY A 211 -9.05 17.26 12.17
C GLY A 211 -8.59 18.70 12.42
N ARG A 212 -7.46 18.97 13.09
CA ARG A 212 -6.87 20.32 13.15
C ARG A 212 -5.37 20.30 12.87
N GLY A 213 -4.99 20.63 11.63
CA GLY A 213 -3.76 21.36 11.29
C GLY A 213 -2.38 20.75 11.55
N GLY A 214 -2.22 19.75 12.40
CA GLY A 214 -0.93 19.09 12.64
C GLY A 214 -0.93 17.71 12.01
N ARG A 215 -0.30 17.55 10.84
CA ARG A 215 0.26 16.24 10.50
C ARG A 215 1.30 16.01 11.59
N GLY A 216 1.16 14.99 12.43
CA GLY A 216 2.25 14.53 13.27
C GLY A 216 3.47 14.36 12.37
N LEU A 217 4.42 15.29 12.49
CA LEU A 217 5.54 15.36 11.57
C LEU A 217 6.45 14.21 11.96
N VAL A 218 6.31 13.08 11.27
CA VAL A 218 7.20 11.94 11.51
C VAL A 218 8.60 12.36 11.06
N PRO A 219 9.58 12.45 11.98
CA PRO A 219 10.92 12.87 11.61
C PRO A 219 11.47 11.95 10.51
N PRO A 220 12.21 12.49 9.53
CA PRO A 220 12.79 11.67 8.48
C PRO A 220 13.77 10.67 9.10
N ARG A 221 13.71 9.43 8.62
CA ARG A 221 14.64 8.35 8.97
C ARG A 221 15.05 7.62 7.70
N GLN A 222 16.34 7.39 7.54
CA GLN A 222 16.86 6.65 6.40
C GLN A 222 16.22 5.25 6.32
N GLY A 223 15.82 4.84 5.11
CA GLY A 223 15.15 3.55 4.89
C GLY A 223 13.64 3.57 5.15
N LEU A 224 13.08 4.67 5.66
CA LEU A 224 11.64 4.86 5.79
C LEU A 224 11.15 6.03 4.95
N VAL A 225 9.93 5.91 4.44
CA VAL A 225 9.22 6.98 3.77
C VAL A 225 8.29 7.62 4.79
N THR A 226 8.49 8.89 5.10
CA THR A 226 7.60 9.66 5.99
C THR A 226 6.86 10.77 5.23
N ASN A 227 7.42 11.21 4.10
CA ASN A 227 6.81 12.19 3.20
C ASN A 227 6.98 11.72 1.75
N ALA A 228 5.88 11.74 1.00
CA ALA A 228 5.87 11.28 -0.40
C ALA A 228 6.72 12.17 -1.32
N GLN A 229 6.71 13.50 -1.09
CA GLN A 229 7.46 14.45 -1.91
C GLN A 229 8.96 14.32 -1.65
N ASP A 230 9.37 14.19 -0.38
CA ASP A 230 10.78 14.00 -0.03
C ASP A 230 11.31 12.68 -0.60
N TYR A 231 10.50 11.61 -0.52
CA TYR A 231 10.80 10.35 -1.17
C TYR A 231 10.95 10.51 -2.69
N PHE A 232 10.01 11.18 -3.35
CA PHE A 232 10.11 11.45 -4.79
C PHE A 232 11.40 12.21 -5.16
N ASN A 233 11.73 13.24 -4.40
CA ASN A 233 12.91 14.08 -4.63
C ASN A 233 14.23 13.30 -4.41
N GLY A 234 14.24 12.32 -3.51
CA GLY A 234 15.40 11.46 -3.25
C GLY A 234 15.63 10.33 -4.27
N LEU A 235 14.66 10.08 -5.17
CA LEU A 235 14.78 9.04 -6.20
C LEU A 235 15.55 9.55 -7.43
N SER A 236 16.30 8.65 -8.08
CA SER A 236 16.83 8.95 -9.41
C SER A 236 15.70 9.18 -10.41
N ARG A 237 15.96 9.91 -11.50
CA ARG A 237 14.96 10.16 -12.55
C ARG A 237 14.32 8.86 -13.08
N ARG A 238 15.14 7.83 -13.28
CA ARG A 238 14.68 6.49 -13.71
C ARG A 238 13.74 5.86 -12.70
N GLU A 239 14.00 6.01 -11.40
CA GLU A 239 13.14 5.49 -10.35
C GLU A 239 11.85 6.28 -10.18
N GLN A 240 11.92 7.61 -10.28
CA GLN A 240 10.72 8.46 -10.31
C GLN A 240 9.79 7.97 -11.43
N GLU A 241 10.32 7.80 -12.64
CA GLU A 241 9.54 7.36 -13.80
C GLU A 241 9.09 5.90 -13.68
N ARG A 242 9.88 5.01 -13.06
CA ARG A 242 9.46 3.62 -12.82
C ARG A 242 8.34 3.52 -11.78
N ILE A 243 8.38 4.31 -10.71
CA ILE A 243 7.46 4.22 -9.57
C ILE A 243 6.19 5.03 -9.82
N PHE A 244 6.34 6.25 -10.34
CA PHE A 244 5.24 7.21 -10.56
C PHE A 244 4.83 7.32 -12.03
N THR A 245 5.42 6.52 -12.92
CA THR A 245 5.28 6.55 -14.39
C THR A 245 5.92 7.77 -15.03
N VAL A 246 6.19 7.70 -16.34
CA VAL A 246 6.85 8.78 -17.08
C VAL A 246 6.07 10.09 -16.98
N ALA A 247 4.77 10.08 -17.32
CA ALA A 247 3.94 11.28 -17.28
C ALA A 247 3.65 11.73 -15.84
N GLY A 248 3.40 10.80 -14.91
CA GLY A 248 3.17 11.15 -13.51
C GLY A 248 4.40 11.79 -12.85
N ALA A 249 5.59 11.24 -13.09
CA ALA A 249 6.84 11.82 -12.60
C ALA A 249 7.12 13.19 -13.21
N ARG A 250 6.83 13.37 -14.51
CA ARG A 250 6.92 14.68 -15.17
C ARG A 250 5.97 15.70 -14.54
N ALA A 251 4.72 15.32 -14.30
CA ALA A 251 3.73 16.19 -13.64
C ALA A 251 4.18 16.63 -12.24
N ILE A 252 4.72 15.70 -11.43
CA ILE A 252 5.23 16.02 -10.10
C ILE A 252 6.41 17.00 -10.17
N ARG A 253 7.34 16.82 -11.13
CA ARG A 253 8.44 17.78 -11.37
C ARG A 253 7.96 19.14 -11.86
N ASP A 254 6.85 19.19 -12.59
CA ASP A 254 6.17 20.43 -12.98
C ASP A 254 5.29 21.01 -11.85
N GLY A 255 5.35 20.45 -10.64
CA GLY A 255 4.76 20.97 -9.41
C GLY A 255 3.43 20.34 -9.01
N ALA A 256 2.92 19.36 -9.77
CA ALA A 256 1.63 18.74 -9.48
C ALA A 256 1.62 18.03 -8.12
N ASP A 257 0.48 18.08 -7.41
CA ASP A 257 0.31 17.37 -6.15
C ASP A 257 0.46 15.86 -6.36
N ILE A 258 1.51 15.30 -5.74
CA ILE A 258 1.85 13.89 -5.81
C ILE A 258 0.69 12.98 -5.40
N THR A 259 -0.12 13.40 -4.42
CA THR A 259 -1.28 12.62 -3.98
C THR A 259 -2.34 12.55 -5.08
N SER A 260 -2.61 13.66 -5.76
CA SER A 260 -3.57 13.76 -6.87
C SER A 260 -3.13 12.93 -8.08
N ILE A 261 -1.84 12.96 -8.42
CA ILE A 261 -1.27 12.15 -9.52
C ILE A 261 -1.43 10.65 -9.25
N VAL A 262 -1.05 10.20 -8.05
CA VAL A 262 -1.14 8.78 -7.70
C VAL A 262 -2.59 8.33 -7.58
N ASN A 263 -3.48 9.15 -6.99
CA ASN A 263 -4.88 8.80 -6.86
C ASN A 263 -5.59 8.73 -8.21
N ALA A 264 -5.31 9.66 -9.15
CA ALA A 264 -5.98 9.72 -10.45
C ALA A 264 -5.99 8.38 -11.20
N ARG A 265 -4.95 7.56 -11.03
CA ARG A 265 -4.82 6.24 -11.64
C ARG A 265 -5.89 5.23 -11.17
N ARG A 266 -6.41 5.37 -9.95
CA ARG A 266 -7.46 4.48 -9.43
C ARG A 266 -8.77 4.62 -10.22
N GLY A 267 -9.06 5.83 -10.69
CA GLY A 267 -10.26 6.13 -11.46
C GLY A 267 -10.04 6.18 -12.97
N MET A 268 -8.89 5.68 -13.46
CA MET A 268 -8.53 5.75 -14.87
C MET A 268 -9.57 5.02 -15.73
N ALA A 269 -9.98 5.68 -16.82
CA ALA A 269 -10.90 5.15 -17.80
C ALA A 269 -10.61 5.79 -19.16
N THR A 270 -11.18 5.22 -20.20
CA THR A 270 -11.25 5.84 -21.53
C THR A 270 -12.62 6.49 -21.70
N ALA A 271 -12.67 7.69 -22.26
CA ALA A 271 -13.93 8.36 -22.60
C ALA A 271 -13.85 8.98 -24.00
N SER A 272 -14.94 8.87 -24.75
CA SER A 272 -15.12 9.63 -25.99
C SER A 272 -15.58 11.04 -25.64
N ALA A 273 -14.76 12.05 -25.95
CA ALA A 273 -15.12 13.44 -25.80
C ALA A 273 -14.39 14.28 -26.86
N TYR A 274 -15.02 15.36 -27.33
CA TYR A 274 -14.45 16.25 -28.34
C TYR A 274 -14.01 15.50 -29.62
N GLY A 275 -14.79 14.50 -30.05
CA GLY A 275 -14.52 13.71 -31.26
C GLY A 275 -13.35 12.72 -31.17
N ARG A 276 -12.83 12.44 -29.96
CA ARG A 276 -11.66 11.56 -29.76
C ARG A 276 -11.77 10.72 -28.49
N GLN A 277 -11.05 9.61 -28.47
CA GLN A 277 -10.85 8.79 -27.28
C GLN A 277 -9.75 9.40 -26.40
N LEU A 278 -10.08 9.68 -25.14
CA LEU A 278 -9.21 10.33 -24.17
C LEU A 278 -8.98 9.43 -22.97
N GLN A 279 -7.76 9.45 -22.41
CA GLN A 279 -7.52 8.89 -21.08
C GLN A 279 -7.97 9.90 -20.00
N VAL A 280 -8.92 9.48 -19.18
CA VAL A 280 -9.58 10.31 -18.17
C VAL A 280 -9.53 9.65 -16.80
N THR A 281 -9.84 10.42 -15.76
CA THR A 281 -10.04 9.89 -14.41
C THR A 281 -11.39 10.29 -13.84
N ARG A 282 -12.00 9.36 -13.10
CA ARG A 282 -13.18 9.62 -12.25
C ARG A 282 -12.79 10.14 -10.86
N GLU A 283 -11.50 10.20 -10.53
CA GLU A 283 -11.07 10.76 -9.25
C GLU A 283 -11.21 12.27 -9.24
N GLY A 284 -11.70 12.83 -8.13
CA GLY A 284 -11.95 14.26 -7.99
C GLY A 284 -13.14 14.80 -8.80
N THR A 285 -13.89 13.96 -9.51
CA THR A 285 -15.09 14.36 -10.30
C THR A 285 -16.38 14.32 -9.49
N THR A 286 -16.35 13.78 -8.27
CA THR A 286 -17.51 13.79 -7.36
C THR A 286 -17.70 15.18 -6.74
N ARG A 287 -18.87 15.43 -6.16
CA ARG A 287 -19.24 16.71 -5.54
C ARG A 287 -18.27 17.21 -4.45
N ARG A 288 -17.56 16.28 -3.81
CA ARG A 288 -16.54 16.55 -2.79
C ARG A 288 -15.13 16.74 -3.36
N GLY A 289 -14.93 16.49 -4.65
CA GLY A 289 -13.65 16.60 -5.34
C GLY A 289 -13.30 18.04 -5.73
N ALA A 290 -12.01 18.35 -5.70
CA ALA A 290 -11.50 19.67 -6.05
C ALA A 290 -11.81 20.04 -7.52
N PHE A 291 -11.62 19.09 -8.46
CA PHE A 291 -11.89 19.32 -9.88
C PHE A 291 -13.38 19.61 -10.16
N TYR A 292 -14.30 18.87 -9.53
CA TYR A 292 -15.73 19.18 -9.63
C TYR A 292 -16.04 20.59 -9.12
N ARG A 293 -15.49 20.98 -7.97
CA ARG A 293 -15.71 22.32 -7.40
C ARG A 293 -15.16 23.43 -8.29
N SER A 294 -13.97 23.24 -8.87
CA SER A 294 -13.38 24.22 -9.78
C SER A 294 -14.19 24.35 -11.07
N GLU A 295 -14.66 23.24 -11.65
CA GLU A 295 -15.50 23.29 -12.86
C GLU A 295 -16.86 23.94 -12.58
N ARG A 296 -17.47 23.67 -11.42
CA ARG A 296 -18.69 24.35 -10.99
C ARG A 296 -18.46 25.86 -10.87
N ALA A 297 -17.39 26.28 -10.20
CA ALA A 297 -17.05 27.70 -10.06
C ALA A 297 -16.84 28.38 -11.42
N ARG A 298 -16.13 27.72 -12.36
CA ARG A 298 -15.94 28.20 -13.73
C ARG A 298 -17.23 28.27 -14.54
N ALA A 299 -18.15 27.33 -14.36
CA ALA A 299 -19.44 27.35 -15.04
C ALA A 299 -20.31 28.52 -14.54
N ILE A 300 -20.30 28.77 -13.24
CA ILE A 300 -21.01 29.92 -12.64
C ILE A 300 -20.39 31.24 -13.13
N ALA A 301 -19.06 31.37 -13.06
CA ALA A 301 -18.36 32.57 -13.52
C ALA A 301 -18.58 32.89 -15.01
N ARG A 302 -18.84 31.86 -15.84
CA ARG A 302 -19.15 32.01 -17.27
C ARG A 302 -20.64 32.15 -17.57
N GLY A 303 -21.52 32.24 -16.57
CA GLY A 303 -22.97 32.30 -16.75
C GLY A 303 -23.61 31.02 -17.30
N GLN A 304 -22.87 29.90 -17.34
CA GLN A 304 -23.35 28.61 -17.85
C GLN A 304 -24.16 27.82 -16.80
N ALA A 305 -24.15 28.27 -15.55
CA ALA A 305 -24.92 27.72 -14.45
C ALA A 305 -25.28 28.83 -13.45
N PRO A 306 -26.48 28.84 -12.86
CA PRO A 306 -26.84 29.82 -11.85
C PRO A 306 -26.08 29.59 -10.54
N ALA A 307 -25.83 30.66 -9.77
CA ALA A 307 -25.06 30.59 -8.53
C ALA A 307 -25.67 29.60 -7.50
N ASN A 308 -27.01 29.51 -7.48
CA ASN A 308 -27.79 28.64 -6.60
C ASN A 308 -27.99 27.21 -7.14
N ILE A 309 -27.31 26.78 -8.21
CA ILE A 309 -27.50 25.44 -8.83
C ILE A 309 -27.33 24.25 -7.86
N GLY A 310 -26.67 24.48 -6.71
CA GLY A 310 -26.63 23.54 -5.60
C GLY A 310 -26.22 22.12 -6.03
N ARG A 311 -27.09 21.15 -5.73
CA ARG A 311 -26.87 19.73 -5.98
C ARG A 311 -27.07 19.33 -7.45
N SER A 312 -27.69 20.18 -8.27
CA SER A 312 -28.10 19.88 -9.63
C SER A 312 -27.00 20.09 -10.68
N PHE A 313 -25.83 20.62 -10.28
CA PHE A 313 -24.71 20.81 -11.21
C PHE A 313 -24.17 19.46 -11.70
N ARG A 314 -24.18 19.27 -13.03
CA ARG A 314 -23.63 18.09 -13.69
C ARG A 314 -22.30 18.44 -14.34
N LEU A 315 -21.25 17.70 -13.96
CA LEU A 315 -19.93 17.84 -14.57
C LEU A 315 -19.98 17.29 -16.00
N ARG A 316 -19.74 18.15 -16.99
CA ARG A 316 -19.70 17.77 -18.40
C ARG A 316 -18.28 17.54 -18.92
N THR A 317 -17.30 18.21 -18.31
CA THR A 317 -15.90 18.14 -18.73
C THR A 317 -15.22 16.94 -18.11
N PRO A 318 -14.67 16.01 -18.92
CA PRO A 318 -13.88 14.90 -18.39
C PRO A 318 -12.59 15.44 -17.77
N ARG A 319 -12.17 14.85 -16.65
CA ARG A 319 -10.86 15.15 -16.06
C ARG A 319 -9.80 14.32 -16.78
N LEU A 320 -8.89 14.97 -17.51
CA LEU A 320 -7.84 14.26 -18.24
C LEU A 320 -6.81 13.63 -17.28
N MET A 321 -6.23 12.50 -17.69
CA MET A 321 -5.04 11.93 -17.05
C MET A 321 -3.79 12.78 -17.39
N PRO A 322 -2.74 12.79 -16.55
CA PRO A 322 -1.48 13.45 -16.87
C PRO A 322 -0.86 12.97 -18.19
N GLU A 323 -0.95 11.68 -18.49
CA GLU A 323 -0.52 11.08 -19.76
C GLU A 323 -1.20 11.75 -20.96
N GLU A 324 -2.51 11.97 -20.85
CA GLU A 324 -3.31 12.62 -21.88
C GLU A 324 -3.02 14.11 -21.99
N ILE A 325 -2.78 14.80 -20.87
CA ILE A 325 -2.38 16.21 -20.84
C ILE A 325 -1.07 16.40 -21.61
N TYR A 326 -0.05 15.60 -21.32
CA TYR A 326 1.24 15.71 -22.01
C TYR A 326 1.19 15.24 -23.47
N ARG A 327 0.23 14.39 -23.83
CA ARG A 327 -0.01 13.99 -25.22
C ARG A 327 -0.64 15.12 -26.05
N LEU A 328 -1.49 15.93 -25.44
CA LEU A 328 -2.22 17.00 -26.12
C LEU A 328 -1.47 18.34 -26.12
N ALA A 329 -0.69 18.62 -25.08
CA ALA A 329 0.03 19.87 -24.97
C ALA A 329 1.17 19.96 -25.99
N GLY A 330 1.21 21.04 -26.78
CA GLY A 330 2.28 21.36 -27.71
C GLY A 330 3.50 22.00 -27.04
N SER A 331 3.36 22.49 -25.80
CA SER A 331 4.45 23.11 -25.03
C SER A 331 4.40 22.77 -23.54
N ARG A 332 5.48 23.07 -22.82
CA ARG A 332 5.53 22.91 -21.35
C ARG A 332 4.50 23.83 -20.66
N ASP A 333 4.38 25.07 -21.11
CA ASP A 333 3.45 26.04 -20.53
C ASP A 333 2.00 25.63 -20.73
N GLU A 334 1.69 25.08 -21.90
CA GLU A 334 0.37 24.50 -22.17
C GLU A 334 0.10 23.30 -21.24
N ALA A 335 1.06 22.41 -21.06
CA ALA A 335 0.91 21.27 -20.15
C ALA A 335 0.67 21.73 -18.70
N ILE A 336 1.41 22.73 -18.22
CA ILE A 336 1.22 23.32 -16.88
C ILE A 336 -0.17 23.98 -16.76
N ALA A 337 -0.60 24.73 -17.78
CA ALA A 337 -1.94 25.33 -17.81
C ALA A 337 -3.04 24.26 -17.77
N MET A 338 -2.86 23.15 -18.50
CA MET A 338 -3.77 22.01 -18.45
C MET A 338 -3.75 21.30 -17.09
N LEU A 339 -2.58 21.09 -16.48
CA LEU A 339 -2.48 20.50 -15.13
C LEU A 339 -3.23 21.35 -14.08
N ARG A 340 -3.13 22.69 -14.14
CA ARG A 340 -3.95 23.61 -13.32
C ARG A 340 -5.43 23.50 -13.65
N ARG A 341 -5.79 23.50 -14.94
CA ARG A 341 -7.19 23.37 -15.39
C ARG A 341 -7.84 22.10 -14.84
N PHE A 342 -7.14 20.97 -14.86
CA PHE A 342 -7.63 19.67 -14.42
C PHE A 342 -7.36 19.39 -12.92
N GLY A 343 -6.92 20.40 -12.15
CA GLY A 343 -6.81 20.33 -10.70
C GLY A 343 -5.74 19.36 -10.20
N TYR A 344 -4.62 19.26 -10.92
CA TYR A 344 -3.40 18.59 -10.46
C TYR A 344 -2.42 19.57 -9.82
N LEU A 345 -2.50 20.84 -10.22
CA LEU A 345 -1.81 21.97 -9.63
C LEU A 345 -2.84 22.85 -8.92
N THR A 346 -2.48 23.39 -7.76
CA THR A 346 -3.24 24.41 -7.04
C THR A 346 -2.77 25.80 -7.38
#